data_AF-A0A938I5Y1-F1
#
_entry.id   AF-A0A938I5Y1-F1
#
_cell.length_a   1.000
_cell.length_b   1.000
_cell.length_c   1.000
_cell.angle_alpha   90.00
_cell.angle_beta   90.00
_cell.angle_gamma   90.00
#
_symmetry.space_group_name_H-M   'P 1'
#
loop_
_entity.id
_entity.type
_entity.pdbx_description
1 polymer ?
#
loop_
_entity_poly.entity_id
_entity_poly.type
_entity_poly.pdbx_seq_one_letter_code
_entity_poly.pdbx_strand_id
1 'polypeptide(L)'
;MFTCCSPKQKGDVTATDSSVASCGIGSSDLRLPDELRGPLQSHLQALRGRYIQHGWAGRVGFGARPVVIVIDLAKYWLDPGQQIGSSLSAVVLATRRVLDAARAASVPIFFTTFAHDPAEPPSPHDQKLRF
;
A
#
# COMPACT_ATOMS: atom_id res chain seq x y z
N MET A 1 49.20 27.33 40.09
CA MET A 1 47.99 27.52 39.27
C MET A 1 47.56 26.13 38.83
N PHE A 2 46.55 25.46 39.40
CA PHE A 2 45.13 25.87 39.58
C PHE A 2 44.55 26.39 38.25
N THR A 3 43.46 25.90 37.63
CA THR A 3 42.54 24.74 37.84
C THR A 3 41.80 24.53 36.48
N CYS A 4 40.96 23.54 36.14
CA CYS A 4 40.31 22.39 36.81
C CYS A 4 39.95 21.31 35.74
N CYS A 5 39.14 20.29 36.10
CA CYS A 5 38.52 19.35 35.16
C CYS A 5 37.01 19.17 35.49
N SER A 6 36.09 19.42 34.54
CA SER A 6 34.62 19.22 34.61
C SER A 6 33.94 19.64 33.28
N PRO A 7 32.67 19.31 32.96
CA PRO A 7 32.31 18.03 32.34
C PRO A 7 31.50 18.17 31.02
N LYS A 8 31.04 17.04 30.48
CA LYS A 8 30.34 16.87 29.19
C LYS A 8 29.20 17.88 28.90
N GLN A 9 29.15 18.37 27.66
CA GLN A 9 27.90 18.70 26.98
C GLN A 9 27.50 17.50 26.11
N LYS A 10 26.30 16.96 26.34
CA LYS A 10 25.76 15.80 25.61
C LYS A 10 24.99 16.37 24.41
N GLY A 11 25.60 16.32 23.22
CA GLY A 11 24.95 16.77 21.98
C GLY A 11 23.61 16.06 21.81
N ASP A 12 22.55 16.86 21.73
CA ASP A 12 21.18 16.37 21.59
C ASP A 12 21.00 15.74 20.21
N VAL A 13 20.62 14.46 20.16
CA VAL A 13 20.33 13.75 18.91
C VAL A 13 18.83 13.89 18.61
N THR A 14 18.39 15.13 18.45
CA THR A 14 17.08 15.47 17.88
C THR A 14 17.17 15.53 16.36
N ALA A 15 17.53 14.38 15.78
CA ALA A 15 17.57 14.14 14.34
C ALA A 15 16.79 12.87 13.97
N THR A 16 15.49 12.87 14.28
CA THR A 16 14.55 12.09 13.47
C THR A 16 14.50 12.71 12.09
N ASP A 17 15.29 12.17 11.17
CA ASP A 17 15.20 12.46 9.74
C ASP A 17 13.87 11.92 9.20
N SER A 18 12.82 12.72 9.37
CA SER A 18 11.46 12.45 8.90
C SER A 18 11.28 12.85 7.44
N SER A 19 12.31 12.66 6.59
CA SER A 19 12.24 12.88 5.15
C SER A 19 12.05 11.58 4.34
N VAL A 20 11.22 10.66 4.85
CA VAL A 20 10.70 9.54 4.03
C VAL A 20 9.84 10.15 2.93
N ALA A 21 10.45 10.36 1.76
CA ALA A 21 9.85 11.06 0.64
C ALA A 21 8.43 10.56 0.38
N SER A 22 7.47 11.50 0.35
CA SER A 22 6.06 11.15 0.18
C SER A 22 5.87 10.49 -1.18
N CYS A 23 5.72 9.16 -1.19
CA CYS A 23 5.33 8.46 -2.41
C CYS A 23 4.02 9.10 -2.92
N GLY A 24 3.99 9.48 -4.19
CA GLY A 24 2.82 10.10 -4.84
C GLY A 24 1.67 9.11 -5.10
N ILE A 25 1.46 8.18 -4.18
CA ILE A 25 0.49 7.08 -4.24
C ILE A 25 -0.72 7.45 -3.36
N GLY A 26 -1.93 7.08 -3.81
CA GLY A 26 -3.20 7.36 -3.13
C GLY A 26 -3.62 8.83 -3.22
N SER A 27 -4.72 9.17 -2.53
CA SER A 27 -5.05 10.58 -2.28
C SER A 27 -4.09 11.18 -1.24
N SER A 28 -3.93 12.50 -1.24
CA SER A 28 -3.06 13.22 -0.30
C SER A 28 -3.77 13.58 1.02
N ASP A 29 -5.07 13.82 0.95
CA ASP A 29 -5.97 14.24 2.03
C ASP A 29 -6.44 13.07 2.93
N LEU A 30 -6.45 11.84 2.41
CA LEU A 30 -6.83 10.62 3.16
C LEU A 30 -5.61 9.83 3.66
N ARG A 31 -4.43 10.45 3.72
CA ARG A 31 -3.20 9.77 4.20
C ARG A 31 -3.23 9.61 5.70
N LEU A 32 -2.73 8.47 6.18
CA LEU A 32 -2.41 8.29 7.59
C LEU A 32 -1.36 9.35 8.00
N PRO A 33 -1.61 10.18 9.04
CA PRO A 33 -0.67 11.17 9.53
C PRO A 33 0.71 10.57 9.85
N ASP A 34 1.76 11.34 9.58
CA ASP A 34 3.16 10.91 9.65
C ASP A 34 3.53 10.35 11.04
N GLU A 35 3.08 11.03 12.08
CA GLU A 35 3.24 10.65 13.49
C GLU A 35 2.55 9.34 13.87
N LEU A 36 1.54 8.90 13.12
CA LEU A 36 0.84 7.62 13.33
C LEU A 36 1.45 6.45 12.54
N ARG A 37 2.26 6.71 11.50
CA ARG A 37 2.85 5.65 10.66
C ARG A 37 3.81 4.76 11.45
N GLY A 38 4.73 5.35 12.20
CA GLY A 38 5.71 4.61 13.03
C GLY A 38 5.05 3.75 14.11
N PRO A 39 4.14 4.29 14.94
CA PRO A 39 3.37 3.53 15.91
C PRO A 39 2.54 2.38 15.27
N LEU A 40 1.88 2.63 14.15
CA LEU A 40 1.11 1.59 13.44
C LEU A 40 2.02 0.45 12.95
N GLN A 41 3.14 0.77 12.30
CA GLN A 41 4.10 -0.24 11.83
C GLN A 41 4.66 -1.08 12.99
N SER A 42 5.02 -0.42 14.09
CA SER A 42 5.51 -1.08 15.32
C SER A 42 4.45 -2.03 15.91
N HIS A 43 3.18 -1.61 15.94
CA HIS A 43 2.07 -2.44 16.39
C HIS A 43 1.83 -3.64 15.47
N LEU A 44 1.82 -3.43 14.14
CA LEU A 44 1.66 -4.51 13.15
C LEU A 44 2.81 -5.54 13.24
N GLN A 45 4.04 -5.10 13.50
CA GLN A 45 5.18 -5.98 13.74
C GLN A 45 5.00 -6.82 15.02
N ALA A 46 4.54 -6.21 16.12
CA ALA A 46 4.24 -6.91 17.36
C ALA A 46 3.09 -7.92 17.18
N LEU A 47 2.02 -7.56 16.47
CA LEU A 47 0.93 -8.47 16.10
C LEU A 47 1.45 -9.65 15.27
N ARG A 48 2.27 -9.40 14.25
CA ARG A 48 2.88 -10.47 13.43
C ARG A 48 3.68 -11.45 14.28
N GLY A 49 4.41 -10.98 15.29
CA GLY A 49 5.08 -11.83 16.28
C GLY A 49 4.12 -12.77 17.00
N ARG A 50 2.98 -12.26 17.48
CA ARG A 50 1.93 -13.06 18.14
C ARG A 50 1.28 -14.06 17.18
N TYR A 51 0.96 -13.65 15.95
CA TYR A 51 0.44 -14.57 14.94
C TYR A 51 1.39 -15.77 14.73
N ILE A 52 2.70 -15.53 14.61
CA ILE A 52 3.70 -16.59 14.50
C ILE A 52 3.73 -17.49 15.76
N GLN A 53 3.68 -16.89 16.96
CA GLN A 53 3.63 -17.64 18.22
C GLN A 53 2.37 -18.54 18.34
N HIS A 54 1.25 -18.14 17.75
CA HIS A 54 0.02 -18.92 17.69
C HIS A 54 -0.02 -19.93 16.51
N GLY A 55 1.05 -20.07 15.72
CA GLY A 55 1.11 -20.97 14.57
C GLY A 55 0.51 -20.42 13.27
N TRP A 56 0.21 -19.12 13.21
CA TRP A 56 -0.28 -18.42 12.02
C TRP A 56 0.88 -17.79 11.23
N ALA A 57 0.58 -17.14 10.11
CA ALA A 57 1.55 -16.44 9.25
C ALA A 57 2.68 -17.33 8.66
N GLY A 58 2.44 -18.64 8.55
CA GLY A 58 3.27 -19.56 7.77
C GLY A 58 3.24 -19.26 6.25
N ARG A 59 4.16 -19.87 5.49
CA ARG A 59 4.17 -19.71 4.03
C ARG A 59 3.15 -20.63 3.36
N VAL A 60 2.27 -20.05 2.52
CA VAL A 60 1.43 -20.81 1.58
C VAL A 60 2.26 -21.40 0.43
N GLY A 61 3.21 -20.64 -0.10
CA GLY A 61 4.05 -21.03 -1.24
C GLY A 61 3.41 -20.72 -2.60
N PHE A 62 4.08 -21.11 -3.67
CA PHE A 62 3.60 -21.00 -5.05
C PHE A 62 3.29 -22.39 -5.61
N GLY A 63 2.19 -22.52 -6.35
CA GLY A 63 1.87 -23.73 -7.12
C GLY A 63 2.57 -23.75 -8.49
N ALA A 64 2.55 -24.91 -9.14
CA ALA A 64 3.21 -25.11 -10.45
C ALA A 64 2.48 -24.49 -11.66
N ARG A 65 1.23 -24.03 -11.49
CA ARG A 65 0.38 -23.48 -12.56
C ARG A 65 -0.18 -22.11 -12.12
N PRO A 66 0.60 -21.03 -12.23
CA PRO A 66 0.17 -19.70 -11.80
C PRO A 66 -0.85 -19.08 -12.77
N VAL A 67 -1.51 -18.03 -12.30
CA VAL A 67 -2.36 -17.11 -13.06
C VAL A 67 -2.13 -15.70 -12.50
N VAL A 68 -2.20 -14.67 -13.35
CA VAL A 68 -2.23 -13.27 -12.90
C VAL A 68 -3.65 -12.75 -13.04
N ILE A 69 -4.21 -12.22 -11.95
CA ILE A 69 -5.48 -11.49 -11.96
C ILE A 69 -5.17 -10.04 -11.59
N VAL A 70 -5.44 -9.12 -12.51
CA VAL A 70 -5.34 -7.68 -12.27
C VAL A 70 -6.72 -7.17 -11.91
N ILE A 71 -6.92 -6.85 -10.63
CA ILE A 71 -8.21 -6.43 -10.10
C ILE A 71 -8.36 -4.91 -10.26
N ASP A 72 -9.39 -4.50 -10.99
CA ASP A 72 -9.95 -3.14 -11.10
C ASP A 72 -8.94 -2.00 -11.34
N LEU A 73 -7.81 -2.31 -11.99
CA LEU A 73 -6.80 -1.33 -12.40
C LEU A 73 -7.24 -0.58 -13.69
N ALA A 74 -8.48 -0.07 -13.68
CA ALA A 74 -9.18 0.58 -14.78
C ALA A 74 -9.33 2.10 -14.53
N LYS A 75 -9.72 2.85 -15.57
CA LYS A 75 -9.73 4.33 -15.56
C LYS A 75 -10.40 4.94 -14.32
N TYR A 76 -11.55 4.40 -13.89
CA TYR A 76 -12.34 4.95 -12.77
C TYR A 76 -11.62 4.87 -11.39
N TRP A 77 -10.63 3.98 -11.24
CA TRP A 77 -9.76 3.90 -10.05
C TRP A 77 -8.44 4.66 -10.23
N LEU A 78 -8.03 4.93 -11.47
CA LEU A 78 -6.73 5.52 -11.81
C LEU A 78 -6.77 7.04 -12.03
N ASP A 79 -7.94 7.62 -12.26
CA ASP A 79 -8.15 9.06 -12.45
C ASP A 79 -8.58 9.71 -11.13
N PRO A 80 -7.74 10.53 -10.47
CA PRO A 80 -8.08 11.19 -9.20
C PRO A 80 -9.25 12.19 -9.28
N GLY A 81 -9.74 12.53 -10.48
CA GLY A 81 -10.98 13.31 -10.66
C GLY A 81 -12.26 12.51 -10.40
N GLN A 82 -12.18 11.18 -10.29
CA GLN A 82 -13.31 10.29 -10.05
C GLN A 82 -13.54 10.05 -8.56
N GLN A 83 -14.78 9.76 -8.15
CA GLN A 83 -15.17 9.61 -6.74
C GLN A 83 -14.34 8.58 -5.94
N ILE A 84 -13.89 7.51 -6.61
CA ILE A 84 -13.05 6.44 -6.02
C ILE A 84 -11.63 6.40 -6.61
N GLY A 85 -11.28 7.43 -7.39
CA GLY A 85 -10.01 7.51 -8.09
C GLY A 85 -8.83 7.79 -7.18
N SER A 86 -7.63 7.42 -7.62
CA SER A 86 -6.39 7.69 -6.87
C SER A 86 -5.17 7.73 -7.77
N SER A 87 -4.15 8.49 -7.36
CA SER A 87 -2.85 8.47 -8.01
C SER A 87 -2.18 7.12 -7.75
N LEU A 88 -2.20 6.24 -8.76
CA LEU A 88 -1.72 4.85 -8.64
C LEU A 88 -0.62 4.52 -9.67
N SER A 89 0.04 5.53 -10.26
CA SER A 89 1.07 5.35 -11.31
C SER A 89 2.18 4.36 -10.92
N ALA A 90 2.63 4.36 -9.66
CA ALA A 90 3.62 3.40 -9.18
C ALA A 90 3.08 1.95 -9.15
N VAL A 91 1.80 1.77 -8.83
CA VAL A 91 1.12 0.45 -8.88
C VAL A 91 0.98 0.00 -10.34
N VAL A 92 0.60 0.89 -11.26
CA VAL A 92 0.53 0.59 -12.70
C VAL A 92 1.89 0.14 -13.25
N LEU A 93 2.97 0.84 -12.89
CA LEU A 93 4.34 0.48 -13.30
C LEU A 93 4.81 -0.85 -12.67
N ALA A 94 4.47 -1.12 -11.41
CA ALA A 94 4.77 -2.40 -10.76
C ALA A 94 3.97 -3.56 -11.38
N THR A 95 2.67 -3.39 -11.61
CA THR A 95 1.80 -4.37 -12.29
C THR A 95 2.29 -4.65 -13.70
N ARG A 96 2.75 -3.63 -14.44
CA ARG A 96 3.38 -3.84 -15.76
C ARG A 96 4.55 -4.82 -15.69
N ARG A 97 5.45 -4.70 -14.71
CA ARG A 97 6.60 -5.62 -14.55
C ARG A 97 6.15 -7.07 -14.33
N VAL A 98 5.06 -7.28 -13.58
CA VAL A 98 4.46 -8.60 -13.38
C VAL A 98 3.84 -9.13 -14.68
N LEU A 99 3.12 -8.28 -15.41
CA LEU A 99 2.49 -8.63 -16.69
C LEU A 99 3.52 -8.97 -17.78
N ASP A 100 4.63 -8.23 -17.86
CA ASP A 100 5.68 -8.46 -18.84
C ASP A 100 6.39 -9.80 -18.57
N ALA A 101 6.64 -10.15 -17.30
CA ALA A 101 7.13 -11.48 -16.90
C ALA A 101 6.11 -12.61 -17.16
N ALA A 102 4.83 -12.38 -16.86
CA ALA A 102 3.75 -13.35 -17.09
C ALA A 102 3.57 -13.67 -18.58
N ARG A 103 3.63 -12.65 -19.46
CA ARG A 103 3.59 -12.82 -20.92
C ARG A 103 4.80 -13.62 -21.42
N ALA A 104 6.01 -13.29 -20.97
CA ALA A 104 7.21 -14.02 -21.34
C ALA A 104 7.14 -15.51 -20.95
N ALA A 105 6.49 -15.83 -19.83
CA ALA A 105 6.27 -17.20 -19.34
C ALA A 105 4.97 -17.86 -19.85
N SER A 106 4.21 -17.22 -20.76
CA SER A 106 2.89 -17.68 -21.24
C SER A 106 1.88 -18.01 -20.13
N VAL A 107 1.97 -17.30 -19.00
CA VAL A 107 1.04 -17.43 -17.86
C VAL A 107 -0.29 -16.77 -18.23
N PRO A 108 -1.45 -17.40 -17.93
CA PRO A 108 -2.76 -16.78 -18.14
C PRO A 108 -2.91 -15.47 -17.35
N ILE A 109 -3.47 -14.45 -18.01
CA ILE A 109 -3.69 -13.11 -17.43
C ILE A 109 -5.16 -12.77 -17.58
N PHE A 110 -5.81 -12.42 -16.47
CA PHE A 110 -7.19 -11.91 -16.44
C PHE A 110 -7.20 -10.50 -15.88
N PHE A 111 -8.05 -9.65 -16.44
CA PHE A 111 -8.34 -8.31 -15.92
C PHE A 111 -9.80 -8.28 -15.47
N THR A 112 -10.07 -7.73 -14.29
CA THR A 112 -11.43 -7.38 -13.88
C THR A 112 -11.65 -5.88 -14.03
N THR A 113 -12.91 -5.51 -14.20
CA THR A 113 -13.39 -4.15 -14.01
C THR A 113 -14.86 -4.25 -13.61
N PHE A 114 -15.31 -3.37 -12.71
CA PHE A 114 -16.74 -3.17 -12.52
C PHE A 114 -17.27 -2.22 -13.60
N ALA A 115 -18.31 -2.65 -14.31
CA ALA A 115 -19.08 -1.85 -15.24
C ALA A 115 -20.53 -1.83 -14.75
N HIS A 116 -21.07 -0.64 -14.50
CA HIS A 116 -22.45 -0.48 -14.07
C HIS A 116 -23.41 -0.78 -15.23
N ASP A 117 -24.34 -1.71 -15.01
CA ASP A 117 -25.47 -1.94 -15.90
C ASP A 117 -26.70 -1.17 -15.37
N PRO A 118 -27.24 -0.18 -16.10
CA PRO A 118 -28.44 0.56 -15.68
C PRO A 118 -29.72 -0.29 -15.74
N ALA A 119 -29.69 -1.51 -16.28
CA ALA A 119 -30.78 -2.47 -16.21
C ALA A 119 -30.73 -3.36 -14.95
N GLU A 120 -29.66 -3.31 -14.15
CA GLU A 120 -29.56 -4.03 -12.89
C GLU A 120 -30.58 -3.48 -11.86
N PRO A 121 -31.36 -4.33 -11.16
CA PRO A 121 -32.33 -3.86 -10.17
C PRO A 121 -31.67 -3.09 -9.01
N PRO A 122 -32.30 -2.01 -8.50
CA PRO A 122 -31.68 -1.18 -7.46
C PRO A 122 -31.24 -1.95 -6.22
N SER A 123 -30.01 -1.68 -5.78
CA SER A 123 -29.35 -2.35 -4.67
C SER A 123 -28.75 -1.35 -3.65
N PRO A 124 -28.44 -1.77 -2.41
CA PRO A 124 -27.69 -0.94 -1.47
C PRO A 124 -26.25 -0.58 -1.92
N HIS A 125 -25.76 -1.15 -3.04
CA HIS A 125 -24.46 -0.79 -3.59
C HIS A 125 -24.51 0.50 -4.41
N ASP A 126 -25.65 0.81 -5.01
CA ASP A 126 -25.81 1.95 -5.93
C ASP A 126 -25.71 3.29 -5.17
N GLN A 127 -26.01 3.28 -3.87
CA GLN A 127 -25.83 4.43 -2.97
C GLN A 127 -24.35 4.80 -2.72
N LYS A 128 -23.39 3.92 -3.10
CA LYS A 128 -21.96 4.10 -2.83
C LYS A 128 -21.27 4.94 -3.91
N LEU A 129 -21.79 4.95 -5.13
CA LEU A 129 -21.19 5.62 -6.28
C LEU A 129 -22.20 6.58 -6.91
N ARG A 130 -21.78 7.82 -7.16
CA ARG A 130 -22.56 8.83 -7.89
C ARG A 130 -22.10 8.79 -9.34
N PHE A 131 -22.93 8.22 -10.21
CA PHE A 131 -22.77 8.22 -11.67
C PHE A 131 -23.41 9.46 -12.29
#